data_AF-A0A1M6INH0-F1
#
_entry.id   AF-A0A1M6INH0-F1
#
_cell.length_a   1.000
_cell.length_b   1.000
_cell.length_c   1.000
_cell.angle_alpha   90.00
_cell.angle_beta   90.00
_cell.angle_gamma   90.00
#
_symmetry.space_group_name_H-M   'P 1'
#
loop_
_entity.id
_entity.type
_entity.pdbx_description
1 polymer ?
#
loop_
_entity_poly.entity_id
_entity_poly.type
_entity_poly.pdbx_seq_one_letter_code
_entity_poly.pdbx_strand_id
1 'polypeptide(L)'
;MDKIRSYKTDQRLCDDKNSCSYHTHISCENEYDNNCKCTFDESSLEQFYFILDSLKKQLEDVESQLNSPYFGLEEIKKEIKDIEQKVNNPCFGLEEIKAEVRNIEETVKNPSFGLKEIKKEIKDIELLLKNPCFGLKEIKNEVVNIENIVTAIIKEVTKIECKLDSPTFGLAEIKTEVFAIEKAVFNHNYGLKEIKTEVFAIEQAVFDPDYGLEEIKTEVYNIEQIVSSPTFGLADIKTEVFSIINSPTYGLIDIKSELLASGSSCSTQISSQINNIINNSTYG
;
A
#
# COMPACT_ATOMS: atom_id res chain seq x y z
N MET A 1 8.55 103.12 54.67
CA MET A 1 8.39 103.80 55.99
C MET A 1 9.11 105.12 55.87
N ASP A 2 8.52 105.95 55.02
CA ASP A 2 9.14 107.04 54.30
C ASP A 2 9.05 108.34 55.09
N LYS A 3 10.08 109.17 54.87
CA LYS A 3 10.10 110.57 55.26
C LYS A 3 8.79 111.24 54.86
N ILE A 4 7.98 111.59 55.85
CA ILE A 4 6.90 112.57 55.71
C ILE A 4 7.56 113.88 55.30
N ARG A 5 7.51 114.17 53.99
CA ARG A 5 7.82 115.50 53.49
C ARG A 5 6.61 116.37 53.82
N SER A 6 6.74 117.17 54.87
CA SER A 6 5.83 118.25 55.20
C SER A 6 5.58 119.10 53.96
N TYR A 7 4.36 119.05 53.43
CA TYR A 7 3.87 120.10 52.55
C TYR A 7 3.62 121.31 53.44
N LYS A 8 4.55 122.28 53.39
CA LYS A 8 4.27 123.61 53.91
C LYS A 8 3.05 124.14 53.15
N THR A 9 2.04 124.59 53.88
CA THR A 9 1.05 125.53 53.37
C THR A 9 1.78 126.81 53.00
N ASP A 10 2.23 126.90 51.76
CA ASP A 10 2.67 128.16 51.17
C ASP A 10 1.44 129.06 51.02
N GLN A 11 1.33 130.10 51.84
CA GLN A 11 0.47 131.25 51.52
C GLN A 11 1.06 131.92 50.28
N ARG A 12 0.53 131.61 49.08
CA ARG A 12 0.79 132.38 47.87
C ARG A 12 -0.45 133.16 47.48
N LEU A 13 -0.22 134.43 47.19
CA LEU A 13 -1.21 135.40 46.72
C LEU A 13 -1.86 134.89 45.42
N CYS A 14 -3.19 134.98 45.35
CA CYS A 14 -3.94 134.76 44.12
C CYS A 14 -3.70 135.94 43.17
N ASP A 15 -3.42 135.67 41.89
CA ASP A 15 -3.48 136.69 40.84
C ASP A 15 -4.95 137.08 40.56
N ASP A 16 -5.16 138.30 40.05
CA ASP A 16 -6.42 139.06 39.84
C ASP A 16 -7.56 138.37 39.03
N LYS A 17 -7.53 137.04 38.85
CA LYS A 17 -8.51 136.25 38.11
C LYS A 17 -9.11 135.06 38.87
N ASN A 18 -8.96 134.96 40.20
CA ASN A 18 -9.54 133.86 41.00
C ASN A 18 -9.23 132.44 40.47
N SER A 19 -8.08 132.24 39.82
CA SER A 19 -7.68 130.92 39.30
C SER A 19 -6.41 130.43 40.01
N CYS A 20 -6.49 129.34 40.77
CA CYS A 20 -5.33 128.66 41.35
C CYS A 20 -4.53 128.04 40.17
N SER A 21 -3.52 128.76 39.67
CA SER A 21 -2.80 128.43 38.44
C SER A 21 -1.89 127.20 38.65
N TYR A 22 -2.07 126.20 37.79
CA TYR A 22 -1.33 124.93 37.63
C TYR A 22 -1.82 123.64 38.33
N HIS A 23 -2.92 123.62 39.09
CA HIS A 23 -3.41 122.35 39.68
C HIS A 23 -4.86 122.05 39.29
N THR A 24 -5.08 120.92 38.63
CA THR A 24 -6.37 120.42 38.10
C THR A 24 -7.37 119.97 39.18
N HIS A 25 -7.04 120.13 40.47
CA HIS A 25 -7.83 119.61 41.61
C HIS A 25 -7.84 120.57 42.81
N ILE A 26 -8.02 121.87 42.54
CA ILE A 26 -8.18 122.88 43.59
C ILE A 26 -9.46 123.67 43.33
N SER A 27 -10.32 123.75 44.35
CA SER A 27 -11.53 124.57 44.35
C SER A 27 -11.32 125.78 45.26
N CYS A 28 -11.79 126.98 44.85
CA CYS A 28 -11.84 128.15 45.75
C CYS A 28 -13.21 128.19 46.43
N GLU A 29 -13.24 128.21 47.76
CA GLU A 29 -14.46 128.50 48.53
C GLU A 29 -14.42 129.93 49.09
N ASN A 30 -15.39 130.74 48.65
CA ASN A 30 -15.79 132.09 49.09
C ASN A 30 -15.08 133.30 48.46
N GLU A 31 -15.92 134.21 47.94
CA GLU A 31 -15.59 135.26 46.97
C GLU A 31 -15.53 136.70 47.54
N TYR A 32 -15.35 136.89 48.85
CA TYR A 32 -15.52 138.23 49.44
C TYR A 32 -14.44 138.76 50.38
N ASP A 33 -13.28 138.11 50.47
CA ASP A 33 -12.07 138.73 51.03
C ASP A 33 -10.86 138.18 50.27
N ASN A 34 -9.79 138.98 50.10
CA ASN A 34 -8.56 138.68 49.35
C ASN A 34 -7.70 137.55 49.98
N ASN A 35 -8.34 136.43 50.35
CA ASN A 35 -7.76 135.27 50.97
C ASN A 35 -8.45 134.00 50.42
N CYS A 36 -8.25 133.70 49.13
CA CYS A 36 -8.72 132.43 48.55
C CYS A 36 -7.93 131.29 49.23
N LYS A 37 -8.62 130.48 50.03
CA LYS A 37 -8.05 129.28 50.62
C LYS A 37 -8.22 128.16 49.60
N CYS A 38 -7.19 127.92 48.79
CA CYS A 38 -7.13 126.77 47.90
C CYS A 38 -7.18 125.48 48.75
N THR A 39 -8.31 124.75 48.72
CA THR A 39 -8.43 123.44 49.35
C THR A 39 -8.18 122.35 48.32
N PHE A 40 -7.34 121.40 48.70
CA PHE A 40 -7.00 120.25 47.88
C PHE A 40 -8.10 119.20 48.02
N ASP A 41 -8.65 118.71 46.90
CA ASP A 41 -9.62 117.60 46.93
C ASP A 41 -8.90 116.29 47.27
N GLU A 42 -8.82 115.99 48.57
CA GLU A 42 -8.26 114.74 49.08
C GLU A 42 -9.03 113.50 48.56
N SER A 43 -10.31 113.62 48.17
CA SER A 43 -11.14 112.50 47.71
C SER A 43 -10.65 111.89 46.38
N SER A 44 -10.20 112.73 45.44
CA SER A 44 -9.65 112.28 44.16
C SER A 44 -8.32 111.55 44.33
N LEU A 45 -7.47 111.98 45.27
CA LEU A 45 -6.24 111.26 45.60
C LEU A 45 -6.53 109.96 46.33
N GLU A 46 -7.46 109.96 47.28
CA GLU A 46 -7.89 108.75 47.99
C GLU A 46 -8.38 107.66 47.01
N GLN A 47 -9.14 108.03 45.97
CA GLN A 47 -9.57 107.10 44.92
C GLN A 47 -8.39 106.52 44.11
N PHE A 48 -7.41 107.36 43.77
CA PHE A 48 -6.21 106.91 43.06
C PHE A 48 -5.35 105.98 43.91
N TYR A 49 -5.20 106.28 45.20
CA TYR A 49 -4.52 105.40 46.16
C TYR A 49 -5.24 104.06 46.32
N PHE A 50 -6.58 104.05 46.36
CA PHE A 50 -7.37 102.82 46.43
C PHE A 50 -7.19 101.94 45.18
N ILE A 51 -7.19 102.53 43.97
CA ILE A 51 -6.94 101.80 42.72
C ILE A 51 -5.52 101.22 42.71
N LEU A 52 -4.52 102.00 43.11
CA LEU A 52 -3.14 101.53 43.20
C LEU A 52 -2.99 100.37 44.17
N ASP A 53 -3.67 100.43 45.32
CA ASP A 53 -3.66 99.34 46.31
C ASP A 53 -4.33 98.07 45.76
N SER A 54 -5.44 98.23 45.04
CA SER A 54 -6.12 97.12 44.37
C SER A 54 -5.27 96.47 43.27
N LEU A 55 -4.58 97.27 42.45
CA LEU A 55 -3.68 96.77 41.40
C LEU A 55 -2.45 96.06 42.00
N LYS A 56 -1.88 96.60 43.08
CA LYS A 56 -0.80 95.92 43.81
C LYS A 56 -1.23 94.55 44.30
N LYS A 57 -2.40 94.46 44.93
CA LYS A 57 -2.93 93.20 45.42
C LYS A 57 -3.17 92.17 44.30
N GLN A 58 -3.72 92.60 43.17
CA GLN A 58 -3.87 91.72 42.00
C GLN A 58 -2.52 91.23 41.44
N LEU A 59 -1.50 92.09 41.46
CA LEU A 59 -0.15 91.72 41.03
C LEU A 59 0.47 90.68 41.98
N GLU A 60 0.31 90.87 43.29
CA GLU A 60 0.73 89.90 44.31
C GLU A 60 0.01 88.56 44.15
N ASP A 61 -1.29 88.56 43.86
CA ASP A 61 -2.06 87.34 43.61
C ASP A 61 -1.56 86.58 42.38
N VAL A 62 -1.32 87.27 41.25
CA VAL A 62 -0.76 86.65 40.03
C VAL A 62 0.65 86.10 40.29
N GLU A 63 1.48 86.86 40.99
CA GLU A 63 2.83 86.44 41.37
C GLU A 63 2.79 85.18 42.25
N SER A 64 1.86 85.12 43.21
CA SER A 64 1.68 83.95 44.08
C SER A 64 1.26 82.68 43.31
N GLN A 65 0.43 82.83 42.27
CA GLN A 65 0.02 81.71 41.42
C GLN A 65 1.17 81.21 40.55
N LEU A 66 1.92 82.13 39.94
CA LEU A 66 3.09 81.79 39.11
C LEU A 66 4.21 81.14 39.93
N ASN A 67 4.39 81.56 41.18
CA ASN A 67 5.39 81.03 42.11
C ASN A 67 4.85 79.90 43.00
N SER A 68 3.62 79.43 42.78
CA SER A 68 3.06 78.32 43.55
C SER A 68 3.95 77.08 43.40
N PRO A 69 4.38 76.46 44.52
CA PRO A 69 5.18 75.23 44.45
C PRO A 69 4.37 74.00 44.00
N TYR A 70 3.04 74.13 43.85
CA TYR A 70 2.12 73.04 43.53
C TYR A 70 1.48 73.11 42.15
N PHE A 71 1.42 74.28 41.51
CA PHE A 71 0.79 74.50 40.19
C PHE A 71 1.27 75.80 39.52
N GLY A 72 2.53 76.16 39.77
CA GLY A 72 3.17 77.34 39.20
C GLY A 72 4.05 77.01 37.98
N LEU A 73 4.74 78.02 37.47
CA LEU A 73 5.58 77.89 36.28
C LEU A 73 6.74 76.90 36.48
N GLU A 74 7.26 76.80 37.70
CA GLU A 74 8.36 75.88 38.03
C GLU A 74 7.94 74.41 37.98
N GLU A 75 6.71 74.09 38.38
CA GLU A 75 6.19 72.72 38.25
C GLU A 75 6.01 72.35 36.78
N ILE A 76 5.37 73.22 35.98
CA ILE A 76 5.17 73.00 34.54
C ILE A 76 6.52 72.80 33.83
N LYS A 77 7.53 73.62 34.13
CA LYS A 77 8.88 73.43 33.59
C LYS A 77 9.48 72.08 33.97
N LYS A 78 9.26 71.61 35.20
CA LYS A 78 9.74 70.31 35.67
C LYS A 78 9.06 69.16 34.91
N GLU A 79 7.74 69.21 34.75
CA GLU A 79 6.99 68.20 33.98
C GLU A 79 7.44 68.15 32.52
N ILE A 80 7.63 69.32 31.88
CA ILE A 80 8.16 69.41 30.51
C ILE A 80 9.52 68.72 30.43
N LYS A 81 10.42 68.99 31.38
CA LYS A 81 11.74 68.36 31.42
C LYS A 81 11.65 66.84 31.58
N ASP A 82 10.72 66.34 32.40
CA ASP A 82 10.52 64.89 32.58
C ASP A 82 9.95 64.23 31.31
N ILE A 83 9.05 64.90 30.59
CA ILE A 83 8.53 64.44 29.29
C ILE A 83 9.67 64.43 28.26
N GLU A 84 10.45 65.50 28.17
CA GLU A 84 11.62 65.58 27.28
C GLU A 84 12.60 64.44 27.55
N GLN A 85 12.86 64.13 28.83
CA GLN A 85 13.74 63.02 29.20
C GLN A 85 13.20 61.66 28.77
N LYS A 86 11.88 61.43 28.82
CA LYS A 86 11.25 60.18 28.36
C LYS A 86 11.26 60.08 26.83
N VAL A 87 10.91 61.17 26.13
CA VAL A 87 10.88 61.21 24.66
C VAL A 87 12.28 61.06 24.07
N ASN A 88 13.27 61.69 24.68
CA ASN A 88 14.67 61.64 24.25
C ASN A 88 15.47 60.55 24.95
N ASN A 89 14.81 59.63 25.66
CA ASN A 89 15.52 58.54 26.33
C ASN A 89 16.23 57.68 25.27
N PRO A 90 17.56 57.46 25.36
CA PRO A 90 18.28 56.71 24.34
C PRO A 90 17.94 55.22 24.30
N CYS A 91 17.30 54.67 25.34
CA CYS A 91 16.98 53.24 25.43
C CYS A 91 15.53 52.90 25.04
N PHE A 92 14.61 53.87 25.09
CA PHE A 92 13.18 53.63 24.83
C PHE A 92 12.42 54.86 24.32
N GLY A 93 13.13 55.92 23.96
CA GLY A 93 12.57 57.12 23.38
C GLY A 93 12.18 56.93 21.91
N LEU A 94 11.72 58.02 21.30
CA LEU A 94 11.14 57.94 19.96
C LEU A 94 12.15 57.52 18.88
N GLU A 95 13.41 57.94 19.01
CA GLU A 95 14.46 57.54 18.06
C GLU A 95 14.79 56.05 18.13
N GLU A 96 14.75 55.45 19.33
CA GLU A 96 14.97 54.01 19.50
C GLU A 96 13.80 53.20 18.90
N ILE A 97 12.56 53.61 19.18
CA ILE A 97 11.37 53.00 18.56
C ILE A 97 11.45 53.07 17.03
N LYS A 98 11.90 54.21 16.48
CA LYS A 98 12.08 54.40 15.04
C LYS A 98 13.22 53.55 14.48
N ALA A 99 14.28 53.29 15.25
CA ALA A 99 15.34 52.36 14.87
C ALA A 99 14.82 50.92 14.81
N GLU A 100 14.11 50.47 15.84
CA GLU A 100 13.50 49.13 15.90
C GLU A 100 12.50 48.89 14.77
N VAL A 101 11.64 49.87 14.47
CA VAL A 101 10.71 49.78 13.32
C VAL A 101 11.47 49.62 12.00
N ARG A 102 12.59 50.35 11.80
CA ARG A 102 13.42 50.18 10.60
C ARG A 102 14.03 48.77 10.53
N ASN A 103 14.54 48.24 11.64
CA ASN A 103 15.11 46.89 11.70
C ASN A 103 14.06 45.82 11.33
N ILE A 104 12.84 45.95 11.85
CA ILE A 104 11.73 45.05 11.52
C ILE A 104 11.39 45.15 10.02
N GLU A 105 11.28 46.37 9.48
CA GLU A 105 11.02 46.58 8.06
C GLU A 105 12.11 45.95 7.17
N GLU A 106 13.38 46.12 7.52
CA GLU A 106 14.51 45.54 6.80
C GLU A 106 14.47 44.01 6.84
N THR A 107 14.14 43.43 7.99
CA THR A 107 13.97 41.97 8.16
C THR A 107 12.84 41.44 7.29
N VAL A 108 11.68 42.11 7.28
CA VAL A 108 10.51 41.71 6.48
C VAL A 108 10.77 41.86 4.98
N LYS A 109 11.49 42.91 4.57
CA LYS A 109 11.86 43.21 3.18
C LYS A 109 13.11 42.47 2.73
N ASN A 110 13.78 41.73 3.61
CA ASN A 110 15.04 41.08 3.30
C ASN A 110 14.87 40.18 2.06
N PRO A 111 15.70 40.33 1.02
CA PRO A 111 15.53 39.58 -0.22
C PRO A 111 15.86 38.09 -0.10
N SER A 112 16.59 37.67 0.95
CA SER A 112 17.04 36.30 1.14
C SER A 112 16.13 35.48 2.06
N PHE A 113 15.38 36.11 2.97
CA PHE A 113 14.52 35.41 3.94
C PHE A 113 13.24 36.16 4.33
N GLY A 114 13.01 37.34 3.74
CA GLY A 114 11.78 38.11 3.94
C GLY A 114 10.59 37.52 3.20
N LEU A 115 9.45 38.20 3.31
CA LEU A 115 8.16 37.68 2.78
C LEU A 115 8.18 37.40 1.28
N LYS A 116 8.98 38.14 0.51
CA LYS A 116 9.11 37.94 -0.93
C LYS A 116 9.74 36.59 -1.26
N GLU A 117 10.78 36.18 -0.53
CA GLU A 117 11.45 34.90 -0.77
C GLU A 117 10.58 33.73 -0.32
N ILE A 118 9.96 33.83 0.87
CA ILE A 118 8.99 32.83 1.35
C ILE A 118 7.87 32.61 0.32
N LYS A 119 7.33 33.69 -0.26
CA LYS A 119 6.31 33.60 -1.31
C LYS A 119 6.81 32.93 -2.60
N LYS A 120 8.09 33.08 -2.92
CA LYS A 120 8.72 32.42 -4.08
C LYS A 120 8.89 30.93 -3.82
N GLU A 121 9.43 30.54 -2.66
CA GLU A 121 9.57 29.13 -2.27
C GLU A 121 8.21 28.41 -2.27
N ILE A 122 7.16 29.04 -1.75
CA ILE A 122 5.80 28.48 -1.79
C ILE A 122 5.34 28.22 -3.23
N LYS A 123 5.62 29.14 -4.17
CA LYS A 123 5.28 28.93 -5.58
C LYS A 123 6.06 27.78 -6.19
N ASP A 124 7.34 27.65 -5.86
CA ASP A 124 8.18 26.57 -6.38
C ASP A 124 7.67 25.20 -5.88
N ILE A 125 7.30 25.09 -4.61
CA ILE A 125 6.65 23.90 -4.04
C ILE A 125 5.32 23.62 -4.75
N GLU A 126 4.48 24.62 -4.95
CA GLU A 126 3.21 24.45 -5.68
C GLU A 126 3.41 23.93 -7.10
N LEU A 127 4.44 24.42 -7.81
CA LEU A 127 4.77 23.96 -9.17
C LEU A 127 5.23 22.51 -9.18
N LEU A 128 6.03 22.09 -8.20
CA LEU A 128 6.43 20.69 -8.05
C LEU A 128 5.22 19.78 -7.78
N LEU A 129 4.32 20.20 -6.88
CA LEU A 129 3.11 19.45 -6.55
C LEU A 129 2.12 19.35 -7.72
N LYS A 130 2.05 20.39 -8.56
CA LYS A 130 1.20 20.46 -9.77
C LYS A 130 1.89 19.93 -11.02
N ASN A 131 3.14 19.47 -10.92
CA ASN A 131 3.90 19.02 -12.08
C ASN A 131 3.14 17.86 -12.78
N PRO A 132 2.91 17.92 -14.10
CA PRO A 132 2.14 16.90 -14.80
C PRO A 132 2.87 15.55 -14.93
N CYS A 133 4.19 15.53 -14.80
CA CYS A 133 5.01 14.33 -15.00
C CYS A 133 5.33 13.61 -13.68
N PHE A 134 5.37 14.32 -12.54
CA PHE A 134 5.76 13.75 -11.25
C PHE A 134 5.07 14.41 -10.04
N GLY A 135 4.08 15.28 -10.28
CA GLY A 135 3.30 15.90 -9.23
C GLY A 135 2.29 14.94 -8.62
N LEU A 136 1.54 15.44 -7.64
CA LEU A 136 0.64 14.62 -6.82
C LEU A 136 -0.46 13.92 -7.64
N LYS A 137 -0.94 14.57 -8.70
CA LYS A 137 -1.93 13.98 -9.61
C LYS A 137 -1.38 12.74 -10.30
N GLU A 138 -0.13 12.79 -10.76
CA GLU A 138 0.46 11.67 -11.48
C GLU A 138 0.80 10.51 -10.55
N ILE A 139 1.38 10.81 -9.38
CA ILE A 139 1.58 9.81 -8.32
C ILE A 139 0.26 9.11 -7.98
N LYS A 140 -0.84 9.86 -7.87
CA LYS A 140 -2.17 9.31 -7.61
C LYS A 140 -2.65 8.39 -8.73
N ASN A 141 -2.43 8.75 -10.00
CA ASN A 141 -2.80 7.91 -11.13
C ASN A 141 -2.01 6.59 -11.15
N GLU A 142 -0.70 6.66 -10.91
CA GLU A 142 0.17 5.48 -10.84
C GLU A 142 -0.25 4.52 -9.72
N VAL A 143 -0.58 5.05 -8.53
CA VAL A 143 -1.11 4.23 -7.43
C VAL A 143 -2.40 3.52 -7.84
N VAL A 144 -3.34 4.21 -8.48
CA VAL A 144 -4.59 3.59 -8.99
C VAL A 144 -4.29 2.51 -10.03
N ASN A 145 -3.32 2.72 -10.92
CA ASN A 145 -2.91 1.71 -11.90
C ASN A 145 -2.36 0.45 -11.21
N ILE A 146 -1.49 0.63 -10.21
CA ILE A 146 -0.94 -0.47 -9.41
C ILE A 146 -2.05 -1.23 -8.68
N GLU A 147 -3.00 -0.53 -8.05
CA GLU A 147 -4.16 -1.14 -7.37
C GLU A 147 -4.99 -2.01 -8.33
N ASN A 148 -5.23 -1.52 -9.54
CA ASN A 148 -5.96 -2.27 -10.57
C ASN A 148 -5.21 -3.54 -11.00
N ILE A 149 -3.89 -3.45 -11.21
CA ILE A 149 -3.04 -4.60 -11.55
C ILE A 149 -3.07 -5.64 -10.43
N VAL A 150 -2.88 -5.22 -9.18
CA VAL A 150 -2.93 -6.11 -8.01
C VAL A 150 -4.28 -6.80 -7.90
N THR A 151 -5.37 -6.06 -8.10
CA THR A 151 -6.73 -6.62 -8.09
C THR A 151 -6.92 -7.68 -9.18
N ALA A 152 -6.36 -7.46 -10.38
CA ALA A 152 -6.42 -8.43 -11.46
C ALA A 152 -5.62 -9.71 -11.13
N ILE A 153 -4.42 -9.56 -10.57
CA ILE A 153 -3.58 -10.68 -10.13
C ILE A 153 -4.32 -11.53 -9.08
N ILE A 154 -4.92 -10.89 -8.07
CA ILE A 154 -5.69 -11.58 -7.02
C ILE A 154 -6.81 -12.44 -7.65
N LYS A 155 -7.55 -11.90 -8.62
CA LYS A 155 -8.61 -12.65 -9.31
C LYS A 155 -8.08 -13.89 -10.04
N GLU A 156 -6.93 -13.77 -10.70
CA GLU A 156 -6.33 -14.92 -11.39
C GLU A 156 -5.79 -15.97 -10.41
N VAL A 157 -5.17 -15.54 -9.31
CA VAL A 157 -4.73 -16.45 -8.23
C VAL A 157 -5.92 -17.20 -7.65
N THR A 158 -7.02 -16.52 -7.32
CA THR A 158 -8.24 -17.17 -6.82
C THR A 158 -8.81 -18.19 -7.80
N LYS A 159 -8.76 -17.94 -9.12
CA LYS A 159 -9.19 -18.92 -10.12
C LYS A 159 -8.30 -20.17 -10.11
N ILE A 160 -6.99 -20.01 -9.92
CA ILE A 160 -6.06 -21.14 -9.82
C ILE A 160 -6.36 -21.94 -8.55
N GLU A 161 -6.52 -21.27 -7.41
CA GLU A 161 -6.91 -21.90 -6.14
C GLU A 161 -8.21 -22.71 -6.31
N CYS A 162 -9.26 -22.13 -6.91
CA CYS A 162 -10.50 -22.87 -7.17
C CYS A 162 -10.32 -24.11 -8.05
N LYS A 163 -9.39 -24.10 -9.01
CA LYS A 163 -9.10 -25.28 -9.85
C LYS A 163 -8.37 -26.36 -9.05
N LEU A 164 -7.42 -25.97 -8.21
CA LEU A 164 -6.66 -26.90 -7.37
C LEU A 164 -7.52 -27.51 -6.26
N ASP A 165 -8.46 -26.74 -5.72
CA ASP A 165 -9.40 -27.16 -4.68
C ASP A 165 -10.66 -27.85 -5.23
N SER A 166 -10.79 -27.97 -6.56
CA SER A 166 -11.95 -28.62 -7.17
C SER A 166 -12.08 -30.06 -6.65
N PRO A 167 -13.25 -30.46 -6.12
CA PRO A 167 -13.46 -31.82 -5.63
C PRO A 167 -13.61 -32.86 -6.76
N THR A 168 -13.63 -32.43 -8.03
CA THR A 168 -13.89 -33.31 -9.20
C THR A 168 -12.70 -33.44 -10.14
N PHE A 169 -11.73 -32.53 -10.05
CA PHE A 169 -10.53 -32.54 -10.89
C PHE A 169 -9.33 -31.86 -10.24
N GLY A 170 -9.47 -31.40 -9.00
CA GLY A 170 -8.40 -30.80 -8.21
C GLY A 170 -7.52 -31.86 -7.56
N LEU A 171 -6.60 -31.40 -6.71
CA LEU A 171 -5.58 -32.26 -6.11
C LEU A 171 -6.17 -33.34 -5.21
N ALA A 172 -7.27 -33.05 -4.52
CA ALA A 172 -7.96 -34.02 -3.67
C ALA A 172 -8.52 -35.20 -4.49
N GLU A 173 -9.10 -34.92 -5.66
CA GLU A 173 -9.64 -35.97 -6.52
C GLU A 173 -8.53 -36.82 -7.14
N ILE A 174 -7.49 -36.17 -7.68
CA ILE A 174 -6.32 -36.87 -8.22
C ILE A 174 -5.71 -37.81 -7.17
N LYS A 175 -5.60 -37.36 -5.92
CA LYS A 175 -5.10 -38.18 -4.81
C LYS A 175 -5.99 -39.40 -4.55
N THR A 176 -7.31 -39.25 -4.64
CA THR A 176 -8.28 -40.34 -4.45
C THR A 176 -8.16 -41.38 -5.58
N GLU A 177 -8.09 -40.91 -6.83
CA GLU A 177 -7.95 -41.79 -8.00
C GLU A 177 -6.62 -42.57 -7.99
N VAL A 178 -5.51 -41.89 -7.67
CA VAL A 178 -4.20 -42.55 -7.52
C VAL A 178 -4.27 -43.65 -6.45
N PHE A 179 -4.90 -43.36 -5.31
CA PHE A 179 -5.07 -44.35 -4.24
C PHE A 179 -5.92 -45.56 -4.68
N ALA A 180 -6.96 -45.35 -5.49
CA ALA A 180 -7.78 -46.43 -6.04
C ALA A 180 -6.97 -47.32 -7.01
N ILE A 181 -6.16 -46.71 -7.88
CA ILE A 181 -5.25 -47.42 -8.80
C ILE A 181 -4.23 -48.24 -8.01
N GLU A 182 -3.59 -47.64 -7.00
CA GLU A 182 -2.64 -48.34 -6.13
C GLU A 182 -3.29 -49.57 -5.49
N LYS A 183 -4.52 -49.44 -4.96
CA LYS A 183 -5.26 -50.57 -4.41
C LYS A 183 -5.52 -51.69 -5.41
N ALA A 184 -5.82 -51.36 -6.66
CA ALA A 184 -6.06 -52.35 -7.70
C ALA A 184 -4.75 -53.07 -8.10
N VAL A 185 -3.69 -52.31 -8.35
CA VAL A 185 -2.37 -52.82 -8.77
C VAL A 185 -1.75 -53.74 -7.71
N PHE A 186 -1.86 -53.35 -6.44
CA PHE A 186 -1.30 -54.10 -5.31
C PHE A 186 -2.30 -55.06 -4.66
N ASN A 187 -3.47 -55.30 -5.28
CA ASN A 187 -4.42 -56.26 -4.76
C ASN A 187 -3.81 -57.67 -4.72
N HIS A 188 -3.95 -58.39 -3.61
CA HIS A 188 -3.35 -59.71 -3.47
C HIS A 188 -4.10 -60.83 -4.20
N ASN A 189 -5.35 -60.59 -4.63
CA ASN A 189 -6.17 -61.60 -5.32
C ASN A 189 -6.15 -61.48 -6.84
N TYR A 190 -5.80 -60.31 -7.38
CA TYR A 190 -5.86 -60.05 -8.83
C TYR A 190 -4.88 -58.96 -9.29
N GLY A 191 -4.05 -58.43 -8.39
CA GLY A 191 -3.03 -57.45 -8.73
C GLY A 191 -1.84 -58.11 -9.41
N LEU A 192 -0.84 -57.29 -9.76
CA LEU A 192 0.30 -57.75 -10.56
C LEU A 192 1.08 -58.90 -9.91
N LYS A 193 1.14 -58.94 -8.58
CA LYS A 193 1.79 -60.04 -7.86
C LYS A 193 1.07 -61.36 -8.10
N GLU A 194 -0.25 -61.37 -8.08
CA GLU A 194 -1.03 -62.60 -8.29
C GLU A 194 -0.94 -63.08 -9.73
N ILE A 195 -1.09 -62.16 -10.69
CA ILE A 195 -0.91 -62.48 -12.12
C ILE A 195 0.49 -63.09 -12.35
N LYS A 196 1.53 -62.54 -11.73
CA LYS A 196 2.89 -63.11 -11.83
C LYS A 196 2.96 -64.54 -11.28
N THR A 197 2.26 -64.84 -10.19
CA THR A 197 2.19 -66.19 -9.61
C THR A 197 1.47 -67.16 -10.54
N GLU A 198 0.32 -66.76 -11.09
CA GLU A 198 -0.46 -67.59 -12.01
C GLU A 198 0.30 -67.88 -13.30
N VAL A 199 0.94 -66.86 -13.90
CA VAL A 199 1.78 -67.04 -15.10
C VAL A 199 2.92 -68.02 -14.82
N PHE A 200 3.59 -67.91 -13.67
CA PHE A 200 4.63 -68.85 -13.28
C PHE A 200 4.09 -70.29 -13.16
N ALA A 201 2.91 -70.47 -12.56
CA ALA A 201 2.29 -71.80 -12.46
C ALA A 201 1.94 -72.39 -13.84
N ILE A 202 1.44 -71.57 -14.76
CA ILE A 202 1.17 -71.98 -16.15
C ILE A 202 2.47 -72.36 -16.85
N GLU A 203 3.53 -71.57 -16.71
CA GLU A 203 4.85 -71.89 -17.26
C GLU A 203 5.34 -73.24 -16.73
N GLN A 204 5.22 -73.51 -15.43
CA GLN A 204 5.61 -74.80 -14.86
C GLN A 204 4.81 -75.97 -15.45
N ALA A 205 3.50 -75.81 -15.64
CA ALA A 205 2.66 -76.86 -16.22
C ALA A 205 2.96 -77.11 -17.72
N VAL A 206 3.21 -76.04 -18.49
CA VAL A 206 3.51 -76.14 -19.93
C VAL A 206 4.85 -76.82 -20.18
N PHE A 207 5.85 -76.52 -19.34
CA PHE A 207 7.20 -77.07 -19.42
C PHE A 207 7.41 -78.28 -18.50
N ASP A 208 6.35 -78.85 -17.95
CA ASP A 208 6.43 -80.05 -17.14
C ASP A 208 6.99 -81.22 -18.00
N PRO A 209 8.04 -81.93 -17.54
CA PRO A 209 8.66 -82.98 -18.32
C PRO A 209 7.82 -84.26 -18.42
N ASP A 210 6.86 -84.46 -17.51
CA ASP A 210 6.05 -85.68 -17.42
C ASP A 210 4.67 -85.52 -18.10
N TYR A 211 4.14 -84.29 -18.18
CA TYR A 211 2.81 -84.04 -18.75
C TYR A 211 2.72 -82.79 -19.63
N GLY A 212 3.82 -82.07 -19.81
CA GLY A 212 3.88 -80.83 -20.60
C GLY A 212 4.06 -81.08 -22.10
N LEU A 213 4.36 -80.02 -22.83
CA LEU A 213 4.38 -80.06 -24.30
C LEU A 213 5.48 -80.97 -24.88
N GLU A 214 6.63 -81.09 -24.21
CA GLU A 214 7.71 -81.97 -24.69
C GLU A 214 7.36 -83.46 -24.52
N GLU A 215 6.61 -83.84 -23.47
CA GLU A 215 6.13 -85.22 -23.33
C GLU A 215 5.09 -85.54 -24.41
N ILE A 216 4.10 -84.66 -24.61
CA ILE A 216 3.09 -84.82 -25.67
C ILE A 216 3.77 -84.97 -27.04
N LYS A 217 4.78 -84.14 -27.32
CA LYS A 217 5.56 -84.23 -28.56
C LYS A 217 6.29 -85.57 -28.70
N THR A 218 6.82 -86.12 -27.61
CA THR A 218 7.48 -87.43 -27.57
C THR A 218 6.49 -88.56 -27.79
N GLU A 219 5.33 -88.54 -27.12
CA GLU A 219 4.27 -89.53 -27.32
C GLU A 219 3.75 -89.53 -28.76
N VAL A 220 3.46 -88.34 -29.33
CA VAL A 220 3.03 -88.20 -30.73
C VAL A 220 4.07 -88.78 -31.68
N TYR A 221 5.35 -88.46 -31.48
CA TYR A 221 6.43 -89.02 -32.29
C TYR A 221 6.45 -90.56 -32.22
N ASN A 222 6.32 -91.14 -31.02
CA ASN A 222 6.29 -92.59 -30.84
C ASN A 222 5.08 -93.24 -31.56
N ILE A 223 3.90 -92.63 -31.48
CA ILE A 223 2.71 -93.08 -32.20
C ILE A 223 2.94 -93.02 -33.72
N GLU A 224 3.49 -91.91 -34.23
CA GLU A 224 3.83 -91.77 -35.65
C GLU A 224 4.78 -92.87 -36.14
N GLN A 225 5.79 -93.24 -35.33
CA GLN A 225 6.71 -94.35 -35.65
C GLN A 225 5.98 -95.69 -35.72
N ILE A 226 5.08 -95.98 -34.78
CA ILE A 226 4.30 -97.24 -34.76
C ILE A 226 3.38 -97.31 -35.99
N VAL A 227 2.61 -96.25 -36.26
CA VAL A 227 1.66 -96.21 -37.38
C VAL A 227 2.37 -96.33 -38.73
N SER A 228 3.56 -95.73 -38.85
CA SER A 228 4.39 -95.78 -40.07
C SER A 228 5.22 -97.06 -40.19
N SER A 229 5.19 -97.94 -39.20
CA SER A 229 5.99 -99.16 -39.18
C SER A 229 5.65 -100.10 -40.35
N PRO A 230 6.66 -100.61 -41.09
CA PRO A 230 6.48 -101.61 -42.14
C PRO A 230 6.45 -103.04 -41.58
N THR A 231 6.24 -103.22 -40.27
CA THR A 231 6.16 -104.55 -39.64
C THR A 231 4.99 -104.71 -38.64
N PHE A 232 4.26 -103.63 -38.36
CA PHE A 232 3.10 -103.65 -37.45
C PHE A 232 2.13 -102.47 -37.68
N GLY A 233 2.43 -101.59 -38.64
CA GLY A 233 1.65 -100.39 -38.91
C GLY A 233 0.63 -100.58 -40.02
N LEU A 234 0.13 -99.46 -40.54
CA LEU A 234 -0.83 -99.46 -41.64
C LEU A 234 -0.23 -100.04 -42.95
N ALA A 235 1.08 -99.95 -43.12
CA ALA A 235 1.79 -100.48 -44.29
C ALA A 235 1.64 -102.01 -44.41
N ASP A 236 1.66 -102.73 -43.29
CA ASP A 236 1.50 -104.19 -43.26
C ASP A 236 0.08 -104.61 -43.56
N ILE A 237 -0.89 -103.99 -42.88
CA ILE A 237 -2.31 -104.21 -43.17
C ILE A 237 -2.61 -103.92 -44.65
N LYS A 238 -2.05 -102.83 -45.19
CA LYS A 238 -2.19 -102.48 -46.61
C LYS A 238 -1.62 -103.58 -47.52
N THR A 239 -0.46 -104.14 -47.17
CA THR A 239 0.20 -105.20 -47.95
C THR A 239 -0.56 -106.53 -47.88
N GLU A 240 -1.07 -106.89 -46.70
CA GLU A 240 -1.88 -108.08 -46.48
C GLU A 240 -3.21 -107.98 -47.24
N VAL A 241 -3.94 -106.87 -47.11
CA VAL A 241 -5.18 -106.61 -47.84
C VAL A 241 -4.94 -106.60 -49.36
N PHE A 242 -3.85 -105.99 -49.82
CA PHE A 242 -3.49 -106.03 -51.24
C PHE A 242 -3.29 -107.46 -51.73
N SER A 243 -2.67 -108.32 -50.92
CA SER A 243 -2.44 -109.73 -51.25
C SER A 243 -3.75 -110.55 -51.26
N ILE A 244 -4.67 -110.30 -50.34
CA ILE A 244 -6.01 -110.90 -50.32
C ILE A 244 -6.80 -110.55 -51.59
N ILE A 245 -6.81 -109.27 -51.97
CA ILE A 245 -7.64 -108.79 -53.09
C ILE A 245 -7.06 -109.23 -54.44
N ASN A 246 -5.74 -109.19 -54.60
CA ASN A 246 -5.10 -109.39 -55.90
C ASN A 246 -4.56 -110.81 -56.12
N SER A 247 -4.65 -111.70 -55.14
CA SER A 247 -4.29 -113.12 -55.32
C SER A 247 -5.54 -114.00 -55.20
N PRO A 248 -6.02 -114.61 -56.31
CA PRO A 248 -7.18 -115.52 -56.28
C PRO A 248 -6.93 -116.79 -55.45
N THR A 249 -5.68 -117.03 -55.04
CA THR A 249 -5.26 -118.18 -54.22
C THR A 249 -4.85 -117.81 -52.80
N TYR A 250 -5.07 -116.56 -52.35
CA TYR A 250 -4.68 -116.14 -51.01
C TYR A 250 -5.33 -117.03 -49.93
N GLY A 251 -4.54 -117.47 -48.93
CA GLY A 251 -4.99 -118.36 -47.86
C GLY A 251 -5.26 -119.83 -48.26
N LEU A 252 -5.41 -120.16 -49.55
CA LEU A 252 -5.61 -121.56 -50.00
C LEU A 252 -4.37 -122.43 -49.74
N ILE A 253 -3.17 -121.85 -49.80
CA ILE A 253 -1.90 -122.54 -49.49
C ILE A 253 -1.83 -122.89 -47.99
N ASP A 254 -2.28 -121.98 -47.11
CA ASP A 254 -2.27 -122.18 -45.66
C ASP A 254 -3.33 -123.20 -45.25
N ILE A 255 -4.56 -123.08 -45.78
CA ILE A 255 -5.64 -124.07 -45.60
C ILE A 255 -5.18 -125.46 -46.04
N LYS A 256 -4.50 -125.57 -47.19
CA LYS A 256 -3.94 -126.83 -47.67
C LYS A 256 -2.93 -127.42 -46.66
N SER A 257 -2.06 -126.57 -46.11
CA SER A 257 -1.02 -127.00 -45.17
C SER A 257 -1.62 -127.45 -43.83
N GLU A 258 -2.61 -126.75 -43.30
CA GLU A 258 -3.34 -127.14 -42.08
C GLU A 258 -4.16 -128.44 -42.27
N LEU A 259 -4.78 -128.62 -43.44
CA LEU A 259 -5.53 -129.85 -43.73
C LEU A 259 -4.62 -131.07 -43.78
N LEU A 260 -3.43 -130.93 -44.37
CA LEU A 260 -2.40 -131.97 -44.37
C LEU A 260 -1.93 -132.29 -42.94
N ALA A 261 -1.85 -131.30 -42.05
CA ALA A 261 -1.52 -131.50 -40.64
C ALA A 261 -2.64 -132.22 -39.85
N SER A 262 -3.92 -132.08 -40.24
CA SER A 262 -5.07 -132.68 -39.53
C SER A 262 -5.21 -134.22 -39.68
N GLY A 263 -4.48 -134.84 -40.61
CA GLY A 263 -4.29 -136.31 -40.66
C GLY A 263 -5.53 -137.20 -40.92
N SER A 264 -6.71 -136.67 -41.27
CA SER A 264 -7.91 -137.47 -41.58
C SER A 264 -7.97 -137.96 -43.04
N SER A 265 -8.63 -139.08 -43.34
CA SER A 265 -8.78 -139.55 -44.74
C SER A 265 -9.57 -138.59 -45.64
N CYS A 266 -10.44 -137.77 -45.05
CA CYS A 266 -11.16 -136.70 -45.73
C CYS A 266 -10.21 -135.57 -46.19
N SER A 267 -9.06 -135.37 -45.51
CA SER A 267 -8.13 -134.28 -45.81
C SER A 267 -7.37 -134.49 -47.12
N THR A 268 -7.08 -135.73 -47.53
CA THR A 268 -6.32 -136.00 -48.77
C THR A 268 -7.12 -135.65 -50.03
N GLN A 269 -8.42 -135.92 -50.02
CA GLN A 269 -9.32 -135.60 -51.15
C GLN A 269 -9.52 -134.09 -51.31
N ILE A 270 -9.77 -133.38 -50.21
CA ILE A 270 -9.93 -131.92 -50.22
C ILE A 270 -8.61 -131.23 -50.62
N SER A 271 -7.46 -131.72 -50.14
CA SER A 271 -6.13 -131.20 -50.53
C SER A 271 -5.86 -131.31 -52.05
N SER A 272 -6.31 -132.40 -52.70
CA SER A 272 -6.19 -132.58 -54.14
C SER A 272 -7.05 -131.60 -54.95
N GLN A 273 -8.25 -131.27 -54.46
CA GLN A 273 -9.14 -130.28 -55.09
C GLN A 273 -8.57 -128.87 -54.98
N ILE A 274 -8.00 -128.51 -53.83
CA ILE A 274 -7.33 -127.22 -53.62
C ILE A 274 -6.13 -127.05 -54.57
N ASN A 275 -5.33 -128.10 -54.81
CA ASN A 275 -4.22 -128.05 -55.79
C ASN A 275 -4.69 -127.71 -57.21
N ASN A 276 -5.81 -128.28 -57.65
CA ASN A 276 -6.35 -127.99 -58.97
C ASN A 276 -6.84 -126.54 -59.07
N ILE A 277 -7.46 -126.02 -58.01
CA ILE A 277 -7.87 -124.61 -57.95
C ILE A 277 -6.64 -123.72 -58.04
N ILE A 278 -5.62 -123.96 -57.21
CA ILE A 278 -4.37 -123.18 -57.19
C ILE A 278 -3.71 -123.17 -58.58
N ASN A 279 -3.53 -124.33 -59.21
CA ASN A 279 -2.85 -124.44 -60.50
C ASN A 279 -3.62 -123.79 -61.66
N ASN A 280 -4.95 -123.72 -61.60
CA ASN A 280 -5.77 -123.12 -62.67
C ASN A 280 -5.80 -121.58 -62.59
N SER A 281 -5.67 -121.02 -61.40
CA SER A 281 -5.65 -119.57 -61.18
C SER A 281 -4.31 -118.88 -61.48
N THR A 282 -3.22 -119.63 -61.70
CA THR A 282 -1.88 -119.08 -62.03
C THR A 282 -1.66 -118.84 -63.53
N TYR A 283 -2.63 -119.19 -64.38
CA TYR A 283 -2.54 -119.10 -65.85
C TYR A 283 -3.62 -118.19 -66.48
N GLY A 284 -4.19 -117.24 -65.72
CA GLY A 284 -5.20 -116.28 -66.16
C GLY A 284 -4.78 -114.83 -65.89
#